data_AF-A0A3D5PTQ2-F1
#
_entry.id   AF-A0A3D5PTQ2-F1
#
_cell.length_a   1.000
_cell.length_b   1.000
_cell.length_c   1.000
_cell.angle_alpha   90.00
_cell.angle_beta   90.00
_cell.angle_gamma   90.00
#
_symmetry.space_group_name_H-M   'P 1'
#
loop_
_entity.id
_entity.type
_entity.pdbx_description
1 polymer ?
#
loop_
_entity_poly.entity_id
_entity_poly.type
_entity_poly.pdbx_seq_one_letter_code
_entity_poly.pdbx_strand_id
1 'polypeptide(L)'
;LTETQDRDAGRRLFLTNLRHVDLVKKALEAVRRAQQSLKDGMPADCITVDLVEAWNRMGEITGETVDNELINKIFERFCVG
;
A
#
# COMPACT_ATOMS: atom_id res chain seq x y z
N LEU A 1 16.79 5.97 -8.36
CA LEU A 1 16.63 4.59 -8.86
C LEU A 1 15.15 4.20 -8.83
N THR A 2 14.32 4.95 -9.55
CA THR A 2 12.90 4.62 -9.83
C THR A 2 12.61 5.18 -11.21
N GLU A 3 13.30 4.63 -12.21
CA GLU A 3 12.99 4.82 -13.61
C GLU A 3 12.51 3.48 -14.16
N THR A 4 11.23 3.19 -13.94
CA THR A 4 10.45 2.39 -14.87
C THR A 4 9.30 3.27 -15.31
N GLN A 5 9.30 3.50 -16.62
CA GLN A 5 8.51 4.48 -17.35
C GLN A 5 7.03 4.15 -17.26
N ASP A 6 6.21 5.15 -16.97
CA ASP A 6 4.79 5.14 -17.34
C ASP A 6 4.52 6.42 -18.15
N ARG A 7 4.24 6.22 -19.43
CA ARG A 7 4.00 7.25 -20.44
C ARG A 7 2.50 7.36 -20.60
N ASP A 8 1.86 8.20 -19.80
CA ASP A 8 0.55 8.76 -20.14
C ASP A 8 0.44 10.20 -19.62
N ALA A 9 0.06 11.09 -20.55
CA ALA A 9 -0.27 12.51 -20.40
C ALA A 9 0.24 13.27 -19.14
N GLY A 10 1.46 13.80 -19.23
CA GLY A 10 1.82 15.11 -18.65
C GLY A 10 1.80 15.32 -17.12
N ARG A 11 1.51 14.31 -16.29
CA ARG A 11 1.57 14.45 -14.83
C ARG A 11 2.29 13.28 -14.19
N ARG A 12 3.56 13.48 -13.84
CA ARG A 12 4.30 12.54 -12.99
C ARG A 12 3.66 12.59 -11.59
N LEU A 13 2.91 11.54 -11.24
CA LEU A 13 2.28 11.41 -9.93
C LEU A 13 3.36 11.04 -8.90
N PHE A 14 3.64 11.96 -7.99
CA PHE A 14 4.60 11.74 -6.90
C PHE A 14 3.84 11.49 -5.58
N LEU A 15 4.25 10.47 -4.84
CA LEU A 15 3.81 10.27 -3.46
C LEU A 15 4.59 11.22 -2.55
N THR A 16 3.92 12.24 -2.02
CA THR A 16 4.52 13.25 -1.13
C THR A 16 4.30 12.95 0.36
N ASN A 17 3.25 12.17 0.69
CA ASN A 17 2.95 11.79 2.06
C ASN A 17 3.78 10.57 2.47
N LEU A 18 4.64 10.73 3.48
CA LEU A 18 5.47 9.66 4.03
C LEU A 18 4.66 8.44 4.48
N ARG A 19 3.44 8.65 4.99
CA ARG A 19 2.52 7.55 5.34
C ARG A 19 2.15 6.72 4.13
N HIS A 20 1.81 7.37 3.01
CA HIS A 20 1.42 6.65 1.80
C HIS A 20 2.62 5.92 1.20
N VAL A 21 3.81 6.52 1.24
CA VAL A 21 5.05 5.86 0.81
C VAL A 21 5.32 4.59 1.61
N ASP A 22 5.16 4.63 2.93
CA ASP A 22 5.31 3.46 3.80
C ASP A 22 4.28 2.35 3.48
N LEU A 23 3.01 2.72 3.31
CA LEU A 23 1.95 1.78 2.95
C LEU A 23 2.19 1.10 1.60
N VAL A 24 2.61 1.86 0.58
CA VAL A 24 2.96 1.30 -0.74
C VAL A 24 4.16 0.35 -0.64
N LYS A 25 5.18 0.68 0.15
CA LYS A 25 6.33 -0.21 0.38
C LYS A 25 5.89 -1.54 1.00
N LYS A 26 5.06 -1.48 2.05
CA LYS A 26 4.51 -2.68 2.71
C LYS A 26 3.65 -3.51 1.77
N ALA A 27 2.78 -2.87 0.98
CA ALA A 27 1.98 -3.56 -0.03
C ALA A 27 2.86 -4.28 -1.06
N LEU A 28 3.91 -3.62 -1.54
CA LEU A 28 4.86 -4.21 -2.49
C LEU A 28 5.64 -5.38 -1.88
N GLU A 29 6.03 -5.28 -0.61
CA GLU A 29 6.67 -6.39 0.11
C GLU A 29 5.76 -7.60 0.23
N ALA A 30 4.47 -7.39 0.55
CA ALA A 30 3.48 -8.46 0.60
C ALA A 30 3.28 -9.13 -0.77
N VAL A 31 3.20 -8.35 -1.86
CA VAL A 31 3.15 -8.90 -3.23
C VAL A 31 4.39 -9.72 -3.56
N ARG A 32 5.59 -9.27 -3.14
CA ARG A 32 6.83 -10.03 -3.34
C ARG A 32 6.84 -11.34 -2.56
N ARG A 33 6.28 -11.36 -1.35
CA ARG A 33 6.09 -12.60 -0.58
C ARG A 33 5.13 -13.55 -1.30
N ALA A 34 3.98 -13.06 -1.78
CA ALA A 34 3.04 -13.86 -2.57
C ALA A 34 3.72 -14.48 -3.81
N GLN A 35 4.54 -13.70 -4.52
CA GLN A 35 5.32 -14.18 -5.66
C GLN A 35 6.35 -15.25 -5.26
N GLN A 36 6.98 -15.11 -4.10
CA GLN A 36 7.92 -16.10 -3.59
C GLN A 36 7.20 -17.39 -3.18
N SER A 37 6.11 -17.28 -2.42
CA SER A 37 5.24 -18.39 -2.04
C SER A 37 4.75 -19.18 -3.27
N LEU A 38 4.41 -18.48 -4.36
CA LEU A 38 4.06 -19.12 -5.64
C LEU A 38 5.23 -19.90 -6.24
N LYS A 39 6.44 -19.33 -6.26
CA LYS A 39 7.65 -20.00 -6.77
C LYS A 39 8.04 -21.22 -5.93
N ASP A 40 7.78 -21.16 -4.63
CA ASP A 40 8.08 -22.23 -3.68
C ASP A 40 7.02 -23.34 -3.70
N GLY A 41 5.98 -23.21 -4.54
CA GLY A 41 4.91 -24.22 -4.66
C GLY A 41 4.00 -24.28 -3.44
N MET A 42 3.89 -23.20 -2.67
CA MET A 42 3.03 -23.15 -1.49
C MET A 42 1.55 -23.25 -1.89
N PRO A 43 0.68 -23.76 -0.98
CA PRO A 43 -0.75 -23.79 -1.19
C PRO A 43 -1.33 -22.41 -1.53
N ALA A 44 -2.39 -22.38 -2.33
CA ALA A 44 -3.07 -21.15 -2.74
C ALA A 44 -3.54 -20.31 -1.54
N ASP A 45 -3.91 -20.96 -0.43
CA ASP A 45 -4.31 -20.29 0.81
C ASP A 45 -3.19 -19.40 1.35
N CYS A 46 -1.94 -19.89 1.34
CA CYS A 46 -0.78 -19.12 1.80
C CYS A 46 -0.53 -17.89 0.93
N ILE A 47 -0.64 -18.04 -0.39
CA ILE A 47 -0.48 -16.94 -1.35
C ILE A 47 -1.59 -15.89 -1.15
N THR A 48 -2.81 -16.35 -0.89
CA THR A 48 -3.98 -15.48 -0.69
C THR A 48 -3.81 -14.58 0.53
N VAL A 49 -3.21 -15.08 1.62
CA VAL A 49 -2.94 -14.25 2.82
C VAL A 49 -2.07 -13.03 2.46
N ASP A 50 -0.97 -13.24 1.74
CA ASP A 50 -0.07 -12.15 1.34
C ASP A 50 -0.77 -11.15 0.39
N LEU A 51 -1.63 -11.64 -0.52
CA LEU A 51 -2.38 -10.78 -1.44
C LEU A 51 -3.45 -9.94 -0.72
N VAL A 52 -4.15 -10.54 0.25
CA VAL A 52 -5.13 -9.82 1.09
C VAL A 52 -4.43 -8.75 1.92
N GLU A 53 -3.25 -9.03 2.47
CA GLU A 53 -2.46 -8.02 3.17
C GLU A 53 -2.10 -6.86 2.23
N ALA A 54 -1.59 -7.15 1.03
CA ALA A 54 -1.26 -6.12 0.04
C ALA A 54 -2.48 -5.25 -0.29
N TRP A 55 -3.64 -5.88 -0.51
CA TRP A 55 -4.92 -5.18 -0.77
C TRP A 55 -5.29 -4.24 0.38
N ASN A 56 -5.24 -4.72 1.62
CA ASN A 56 -5.59 -3.93 2.79
C ASN A 56 -4.67 -2.71 2.97
N ARG A 57 -3.36 -2.85 2.73
CA ARG A 57 -2.41 -1.72 2.80
C ARG A 57 -2.69 -0.66 1.73
N MET A 58 -3.14 -1.08 0.54
CA MET A 58 -3.55 -0.14 -0.51
C MET A 58 -4.86 0.58 -0.14
N GLY A 59 -5.83 -0.12 0.44
CA GLY A 59 -7.07 0.50 0.91
C GLY A 59 -6.85 1.53 2.04
N GLU A 60 -5.80 1.40 2.85
CA GLU A 60 -5.44 2.39 3.88
C GLU A 60 -4.97 3.72 3.26
N ILE A 61 -4.54 3.70 2.00
CA ILE A 61 -4.17 4.91 1.24
C ILE A 61 -5.43 5.61 0.75
N THR A 62 -6.41 4.86 0.22
CA THR A 62 -7.66 5.40 -0.33
C THR A 62 -8.67 5.80 0.75
N GLY A 63 -8.56 5.22 1.95
CA GLY A 63 -9.52 5.45 3.03
C GLY A 63 -10.48 4.29 3.25
N GLU A 64 -10.46 3.27 2.38
CA GLU A 64 -11.47 2.20 2.33
C GLU A 64 -11.29 1.12 3.40
N THR A 65 -10.06 0.93 3.90
CA THR A 65 -9.72 -0.03 4.96
C THR A 65 -9.17 0.66 6.22
N VAL A 66 -9.61 1.89 6.48
CA VAL A 66 -9.08 2.71 7.57
C VAL A 66 -9.58 2.24 8.95
N ASP A 67 -8.63 2.02 9.85
CA ASP A 67 -8.87 1.85 11.29
C ASP A 67 -9.19 3.21 11.95
N ASN A 68 -10.14 3.24 12.90
CA ASN A 68 -10.60 4.46 13.58
C ASN A 68 -9.45 5.24 14.24
N GLU A 69 -8.38 4.56 14.65
CA GLU A 69 -7.21 5.21 15.25
C GLU A 69 -6.43 6.11 14.27
N LEU A 70 -6.43 5.78 12.98
CA LEU A 70 -5.77 6.58 11.95
C LEU A 70 -6.55 7.86 11.66
N ILE A 71 -7.87 7.81 11.69
CA ILE A 71 -8.75 8.98 11.55
C ILE A 71 -8.42 10.00 12.64
N ASN A 72 -8.29 9.55 13.89
CA ASN A 72 -7.95 10.42 15.02
C ASN A 72 -6.57 11.09 14.84
N LYS A 73 -5.54 10.35 14.41
CA LYS A 73 -4.20 10.91 14.15
C LYS A 73 -4.17 11.94 13.02
N ILE A 74 -5.07 11.81 12.04
CA ILE A 74 -5.24 12.81 10.98
C ILE A 74 -5.82 14.10 11.59
N PHE A 75 -6.89 13.99 12.37
CA PHE A 75 -7.57 15.15 12.97
C PHE A 75 -6.79 15.82 14.11
N GLU A 76 -5.90 15.12 14.81
CA GLU A 76 -4.98 15.72 15.79
C GLU A 76 -4.02 16.75 15.18
N ARG A 77 -3.74 16.64 13.87
CA ARG A 77 -2.83 17.55 13.15
C ARG A 77 -3.54 18.75 12.51
N PHE A 78 -4.87 18.79 12.55
CA PHE A 78 -5.62 19.96 12.13
C PHE A 78 -5.91 20.80 13.37
N CYS A 79 -5.39 22.03 13.41
CA CYS A 79 -5.90 23.01 14.36
C CYS A 79 -7.39 23.22 14.05
N VAL A 80 -8.23 22.80 15.00
CA VAL A 80 -9.65 23.11 15.00
C VAL A 80 -9.77 24.64 15.01
N GLY A 81 -10.31 25.18 13.93
CA GLY A 81 -10.89 26.52 13.92
C GLY A 81 -12.31 26.45 14.41
#